data_AF-A0A562R040-F1
#
_entry.id   AF-A0A562R040-F1
#
_cell.length_a   1.000
_cell.length_b   1.000
_cell.length_c   1.000
_cell.angle_alpha   90.00
_cell.angle_beta   90.00
_cell.angle_gamma   90.00
#
_symmetry.space_group_name_H-M   'P 1'
#
loop_
_entity.id
_entity.type
_entity.pdbx_description
1 polymer ?
#
loop_
_entity_poly.entity_id
_entity_poly.type
_entity_poly.pdbx_seq_one_letter_code
_entity_poly.pdbx_strand_id
1 'polypeptide(L)'
;MTKRKKKNALTSALRAQHVLKKKQSQIRANTHFRPLRTVLRTFPETWLTAMLEEARPVLEQAIQASCQKRICIFLSFTDGVRRARVLHAPGYDFGHVWKNLMRTVQQVHPKPFKIRWLRVDWIQDFQEKTWAELKRELSLSKRNYFRYGIALDENFNHAFLEMELNANAMLYPEKEQAKAELNEANFVRYAKTRFGNGISPDFSDDKPVCTFTTEAILFQPGKAPLCLHGYSGGKEGRDTGRRILEQLDRETTCQCIRDASIFLADQLNAKGRFVYGMHPCFDREINTYNTLRHASTTYSMLEAWEVTQSESLKAAIDRSLGCLTKELIRSYSLADGRNPAFLVDLDDEIKLGGNAVCLLALVKYTELTEDKQFLPLMESLALGILLMQNPDTGQFCHVLHAADLKVKEPFRIILKSRSFLYLRRLFSSKGFEDSFLKLG
;
A
#
# COMPACT_ATOMS: atom_id res chain seq x y z
N MET A 1 11.18 -53.70 -0.84
CA MET A 1 9.98 -52.91 -0.49
C MET A 1 8.89 -53.11 -1.53
N THR A 2 7.76 -53.69 -1.15
CA THR A 2 6.73 -54.26 -2.05
C THR A 2 5.89 -53.20 -2.78
N LYS A 3 5.45 -53.52 -4.02
CA LYS A 3 4.59 -52.68 -4.91
C LYS A 3 3.39 -52.04 -4.19
N ARG A 4 2.89 -52.68 -3.12
CA ARG A 4 1.79 -52.20 -2.27
C ARG A 4 2.13 -50.92 -1.50
N LYS A 5 3.37 -50.76 -1.01
CA LYS A 5 3.81 -49.52 -0.32
C LYS A 5 3.92 -48.33 -1.28
N LYS A 6 4.41 -48.54 -2.51
CA LYS A 6 4.49 -47.48 -3.55
C LYS A 6 3.09 -47.02 -3.99
N LYS A 7 2.13 -47.94 -4.14
CA LYS A 7 0.74 -47.60 -4.49
C LYS A 7 0.07 -46.77 -3.38
N ASN A 8 0.28 -47.13 -2.12
CA ASN A 8 -0.27 -46.37 -0.98
C ASN A 8 0.32 -44.96 -0.86
N ALA A 9 1.63 -44.79 -1.09
CA ALA A 9 2.30 -43.49 -1.09
C ALA A 9 1.84 -42.58 -2.25
N LEU A 10 1.62 -43.14 -3.44
CA LEU A 10 1.08 -42.39 -4.57
C LEU A 10 -0.37 -41.92 -4.30
N THR A 11 -1.16 -42.78 -3.65
CA THR A 11 -2.56 -42.46 -3.31
C THR A 11 -2.65 -41.42 -2.20
N SER A 12 -1.73 -41.43 -1.22
CA SER A 12 -1.67 -40.39 -0.18
C SER A 12 -1.17 -39.05 -0.74
N ALA A 13 -0.19 -39.07 -1.65
CA ALA A 13 0.30 -37.87 -2.33
C ALA A 13 -0.80 -37.23 -3.20
N LEU A 14 -1.54 -38.03 -3.98
CA LEU A 14 -2.68 -37.56 -4.77
C LEU A 14 -3.79 -36.99 -3.88
N ARG A 15 -4.11 -37.61 -2.73
CA ARG A 15 -5.06 -37.06 -1.77
C ARG A 15 -4.58 -35.75 -1.15
N ALA A 16 -3.30 -35.64 -0.78
CA ALA A 16 -2.72 -34.40 -0.26
C ALA A 16 -2.76 -33.28 -1.31
N GLN A 17 -2.49 -33.59 -2.57
CA GLN A 17 -2.56 -32.66 -3.68
C GLN A 17 -4.01 -32.24 -3.99
N HIS A 18 -4.97 -33.16 -3.84
CA HIS A 18 -6.39 -32.86 -3.98
C HIS A 18 -6.92 -32.01 -2.82
N VAL A 19 -6.44 -32.24 -1.60
CA VAL A 19 -6.77 -31.41 -0.43
C VAL A 19 -6.15 -30.01 -0.56
N LEU A 20 -4.90 -29.90 -1.05
CA LEU A 20 -4.25 -28.61 -1.36
C LEU A 20 -4.97 -27.86 -2.48
N LYS A 21 -5.38 -28.54 -3.56
CA LYS A 21 -6.19 -27.96 -4.63
C LYS A 21 -7.58 -27.54 -4.12
N LYS A 22 -8.20 -28.33 -3.23
CA LYS A 22 -9.51 -28.00 -2.63
C LYS A 22 -9.40 -26.83 -1.65
N LYS A 23 -8.30 -26.72 -0.89
CA LYS A 23 -7.97 -25.56 -0.05
C LYS A 23 -7.69 -24.33 -0.90
N GLN A 24 -6.92 -24.45 -1.98
CA GLN A 24 -6.66 -23.36 -2.93
C GLN A 24 -7.94 -22.94 -3.69
N SER A 25 -8.81 -23.88 -4.05
CA SER A 25 -10.10 -23.58 -4.67
C SER A 25 -11.09 -23.00 -3.68
N GLN A 26 -11.07 -23.40 -2.41
CA GLN A 26 -11.84 -22.75 -1.34
C GLN A 26 -11.30 -21.37 -0.98
N ILE A 27 -9.98 -21.15 -1.03
CA ILE A 27 -9.38 -19.81 -0.91
C ILE A 27 -9.76 -18.94 -2.11
N ARG A 28 -9.79 -19.50 -3.34
CA ARG A 28 -10.27 -18.82 -4.56
C ARG A 28 -11.79 -18.65 -4.63
N ALA A 29 -12.57 -19.46 -3.91
CA ALA A 29 -14.03 -19.34 -3.85
C ALA A 29 -14.48 -18.44 -2.69
N ASN A 30 -13.67 -18.33 -1.61
CA ASN A 30 -13.83 -17.37 -0.53
C ASN A 30 -13.08 -16.05 -0.77
N THR A 31 -12.63 -15.77 -1.99
CA THR A 31 -12.52 -14.38 -2.41
C THR A 31 -13.95 -13.86 -2.48
N HIS A 32 -14.49 -13.46 -1.33
CA HIS A 32 -15.50 -12.42 -1.28
C HIS A 32 -14.97 -11.36 -2.23
N PHE A 33 -15.58 -11.24 -3.41
CA PHE A 33 -15.42 -10.04 -4.20
C PHE A 33 -15.80 -8.94 -3.24
N ARG A 34 -14.79 -8.26 -2.68
CA ARG A 34 -15.03 -7.14 -1.80
C ARG A 34 -15.95 -6.23 -2.61
N PRO A 35 -17.06 -5.75 -2.03
CA PRO A 35 -17.88 -4.77 -2.72
C PRO A 35 -16.93 -3.69 -3.25
N LEU A 36 -17.15 -3.26 -4.51
CA LEU A 36 -16.37 -2.21 -5.16
C LEU A 36 -16.00 -1.17 -4.11
N ARG A 37 -14.69 -0.97 -3.87
CA ARG A 37 -14.25 0.06 -2.93
C ARG A 37 -15.01 1.33 -3.27
N THR A 38 -15.65 1.96 -2.29
CA THR A 38 -16.51 3.13 -2.51
C THR A 38 -15.76 4.19 -3.31
N VAL A 39 -14.44 4.29 -3.08
CA VAL A 39 -13.52 5.14 -3.83
C VAL A 39 -13.55 4.92 -5.36
N LEU A 40 -13.82 3.72 -5.87
CA LEU A 40 -13.88 3.50 -7.33
C LEU A 40 -15.05 4.25 -7.96
N ARG A 41 -16.15 4.47 -7.21
CA ARG A 41 -17.33 5.19 -7.71
C ARG A 41 -17.04 6.66 -8.02
N THR A 42 -16.00 7.25 -7.43
CA THR A 42 -15.60 8.64 -7.68
C THR A 42 -14.78 8.80 -8.96
N PHE A 43 -14.39 7.70 -9.62
CA PHE A 43 -13.61 7.73 -10.86
C PHE A 43 -14.45 7.17 -12.01
N PRO A 44 -15.05 7.98 -12.90
CA PRO A 44 -15.89 7.48 -13.97
C PRO A 44 -15.15 6.55 -14.93
N GLU A 45 -15.91 5.75 -15.70
CA GLU A 45 -15.40 4.94 -16.80
C GLU A 45 -15.61 5.65 -18.14
N THR A 46 -14.68 5.48 -19.07
CA THR A 46 -14.83 5.87 -20.48
C THR A 46 -14.33 4.76 -21.41
N TRP A 47 -14.60 4.89 -22.70
CA TRP A 47 -14.07 3.97 -23.70
C TRP A 47 -12.55 4.15 -23.85
N LEU A 48 -11.81 3.03 -23.90
CA LEU A 48 -10.37 3.05 -24.11
C LEU A 48 -9.98 3.85 -25.36
N THR A 49 -10.74 3.74 -26.45
CA THR A 49 -10.49 4.49 -27.71
C THR A 49 -10.55 6.00 -27.50
N ALA A 50 -11.57 6.49 -26.79
CA ALA A 50 -11.72 7.92 -26.51
C ALA A 50 -10.54 8.46 -25.67
N MET A 51 -10.10 7.69 -24.67
CA MET A 51 -8.95 8.07 -23.84
C MET A 51 -7.62 8.02 -24.61
N LEU A 52 -7.48 7.10 -25.56
CA LEU A 52 -6.31 7.04 -26.45
C LEU A 52 -6.28 8.21 -27.44
N GLU A 53 -7.43 8.63 -27.96
CA GLU A 53 -7.56 9.82 -28.81
C GLU A 53 -7.15 11.10 -28.05
N GLU A 54 -7.60 11.25 -26.80
CA GLU A 54 -7.18 12.34 -25.91
C GLU A 54 -5.68 12.29 -25.58
N ALA A 55 -5.13 11.09 -25.36
CA ALA A 55 -3.73 10.93 -24.98
C ALA A 55 -2.76 11.24 -26.12
N ARG A 56 -3.11 10.94 -27.37
CA ARG A 56 -2.19 11.02 -28.52
C ARG A 56 -1.47 12.38 -28.66
N PRO A 57 -2.15 13.55 -28.75
CA PRO A 57 -1.46 14.82 -28.97
C PRO A 57 -0.53 15.20 -27.81
N VAL A 58 -0.95 14.91 -26.57
CA VAL A 58 -0.16 15.18 -25.36
C VAL A 58 1.13 14.36 -25.37
N LEU A 59 1.02 13.08 -25.75
CA LEU A 59 2.17 12.18 -25.84
C LEU A 59 3.12 12.53 -26.97
N GLU A 60 2.59 12.94 -28.12
CA GLU A 60 3.39 13.38 -29.26
C GLU A 60 4.28 14.57 -28.85
N GLN A 61 3.70 15.55 -28.17
CA GLN A 61 4.43 16.70 -27.64
C GLN A 61 5.48 16.29 -26.61
N ALA A 62 5.13 15.42 -25.66
CA ALA A 62 6.05 14.98 -24.60
C ALA A 62 7.26 14.20 -25.16
N ILE A 63 7.03 13.32 -26.14
CA ILE A 63 8.09 12.51 -26.76
C ILE A 63 8.97 13.34 -27.69
N GLN A 64 8.40 14.32 -28.39
CA GLN A 64 9.19 15.27 -29.17
C GLN A 64 10.12 16.09 -28.26
N ALA A 65 9.62 16.54 -27.10
CA ALA A 65 10.40 17.31 -26.14
C ALA A 65 11.55 16.50 -25.49
N SER A 66 11.42 15.18 -25.37
CA SER A 66 12.46 14.32 -24.77
C SER A 66 13.64 14.02 -25.70
N CYS A 67 13.58 14.40 -26.98
CA CYS A 67 14.64 14.20 -27.98
C CYS A 67 15.16 12.75 -28.07
N GLN A 68 14.30 11.78 -27.74
CA GLN A 68 14.60 10.35 -27.75
C GLN A 68 14.86 9.88 -29.19
N LYS A 69 16.08 9.40 -29.48
CA LYS A 69 16.36 8.74 -30.78
C LYS A 69 15.56 7.45 -30.95
N ARG A 70 15.23 6.80 -29.83
CA ARG A 70 14.57 5.50 -29.81
C ARG A 70 13.43 5.55 -28.83
N ILE A 71 12.26 5.17 -29.29
CA ILE A 71 10.99 5.37 -28.61
C ILE A 71 10.45 3.99 -28.23
N CYS A 72 10.12 3.78 -26.97
CA CYS A 72 9.34 2.62 -26.54
C CYS A 72 8.24 3.10 -25.62
N ILE A 73 6.99 2.97 -26.07
CA ILE A 73 5.80 3.45 -25.36
C ILE A 73 5.05 2.24 -24.80
N PHE A 74 4.63 2.34 -23.54
CA PHE A 74 3.79 1.37 -22.85
C PHE A 74 2.42 1.98 -22.56
N LEU A 75 1.36 1.21 -22.79
CA LEU A 75 -0.02 1.53 -22.43
C LEU A 75 -0.46 0.59 -21.31
N SER A 76 -0.64 1.12 -20.10
CA SER A 76 -1.16 0.39 -18.94
C SER A 76 -2.59 0.85 -18.64
N PHE A 77 -3.60 0.01 -18.84
CA PHE A 77 -5.00 0.42 -18.64
C PHE A 77 -5.84 -0.58 -17.83
N THR A 78 -6.81 -0.06 -17.09
CA THR A 78 -7.68 -0.86 -16.20
C THR A 78 -9.05 -0.21 -15.95
N ASP A 79 -10.04 -1.04 -15.64
CA ASP A 79 -11.37 -0.66 -15.11
C ASP A 79 -11.34 -0.37 -13.59
N GLY A 80 -10.19 -0.59 -12.93
CA GLY A 80 -9.99 -0.44 -11.50
C GLY A 80 -10.39 -1.64 -10.65
N VAL A 81 -10.98 -2.67 -11.25
CA VAL A 81 -11.35 -3.93 -10.60
C VAL A 81 -10.36 -5.03 -10.96
N ARG A 82 -9.88 -5.02 -12.21
CA ARG A 82 -8.92 -5.99 -12.73
C ARG A 82 -7.53 -5.40 -12.74
N ARG A 83 -6.52 -6.28 -12.66
CA ARG A 83 -5.12 -5.90 -12.86
C ARG A 83 -5.00 -5.19 -14.21
N ALA A 84 -4.21 -4.11 -14.25
CA ALA A 84 -3.97 -3.39 -15.50
C ALA A 84 -3.37 -4.30 -16.56
N ARG A 85 -3.85 -4.13 -17.79
CA ARG A 85 -3.21 -4.73 -18.94
C ARG A 85 -2.20 -3.75 -19.49
N VAL A 86 -1.00 -4.26 -19.73
CA VAL A 86 0.09 -3.52 -20.35
C VAL A 86 0.17 -3.96 -21.81
N LEU A 87 0.37 -3.02 -22.73
CA LEU A 87 0.76 -3.21 -24.12
C LEU A 87 1.94 -2.29 -24.40
N HIS A 88 2.80 -2.61 -25.38
CA HIS A 88 3.91 -1.73 -25.71
C HIS A 88 4.32 -1.86 -27.17
N ALA A 89 4.99 -0.83 -27.69
CA ALA A 89 5.65 -0.89 -28.99
C ALA A 89 6.94 -0.06 -28.98
N PRO A 90 8.06 -0.63 -29.47
CA PRO A 90 9.28 0.10 -29.74
C PRO A 90 9.31 0.66 -31.18
N GLY A 91 10.17 1.64 -31.44
CA GLY A 91 10.44 2.21 -32.75
C GLY A 91 11.31 3.45 -32.68
N TYR A 92 11.35 4.20 -33.79
CA TYR A 92 12.17 5.42 -33.94
C TYR A 92 11.34 6.65 -34.32
N ASP A 93 10.06 6.45 -34.64
CA ASP A 93 9.12 7.48 -35.06
C ASP A 93 7.82 7.32 -34.27
N PHE A 94 7.32 8.41 -33.70
CA PHE A 94 6.11 8.41 -32.88
C PHE A 94 4.90 7.89 -33.67
N GLY A 95 4.72 8.34 -34.92
CA GLY A 95 3.59 7.94 -35.75
C GLY A 95 3.56 6.43 -36.01
N HIS A 96 4.71 5.84 -36.33
CA HIS A 96 4.86 4.40 -36.53
C HIS A 96 4.63 3.62 -35.24
N VAL A 97 5.22 4.05 -34.12
CA VAL A 97 5.04 3.42 -32.80
C VAL A 97 3.56 3.45 -32.39
N TRP A 98 2.90 4.60 -32.54
CA TRP A 98 1.49 4.76 -32.20
C TRP A 98 0.60 3.86 -33.06
N LYS A 99 0.85 3.80 -34.38
CA LYS A 99 0.12 2.90 -35.29
C LYS A 99 0.25 1.43 -34.89
N ASN A 100 1.43 0.99 -34.49
CA ASN A 100 1.67 -0.38 -34.03
C ASN A 100 0.98 -0.65 -32.68
N LEU A 101 1.00 0.31 -31.76
CA LEU A 101 0.24 0.23 -30.51
C LEU A 101 -1.26 0.07 -30.78
N MET A 102 -1.84 0.88 -31.66
CA MET A 102 -3.28 0.82 -31.96
C MET A 102 -3.67 -0.51 -32.61
N ARG A 103 -2.83 -1.03 -33.53
CA ARG A 103 -3.02 -2.37 -34.09
C ARG A 103 -3.00 -3.44 -33.00
N THR A 104 -2.08 -3.35 -32.05
CA THR A 104 -1.98 -4.28 -30.92
C THR A 104 -3.20 -4.18 -30.00
N VAL A 105 -3.64 -2.96 -29.68
CA VAL A 105 -4.87 -2.73 -28.90
C VAL A 105 -6.06 -3.40 -29.58
N GLN A 106 -6.24 -3.21 -30.89
CA GLN A 106 -7.34 -3.82 -31.65
C GLN A 106 -7.26 -5.36 -31.70
N GLN A 107 -6.06 -5.92 -31.87
CA GLN A 107 -5.87 -7.38 -31.89
C GLN A 107 -6.23 -8.01 -30.55
N VAL A 108 -5.79 -7.41 -29.44
CA VAL A 108 -5.97 -8.00 -28.11
C VAL A 108 -7.31 -7.55 -27.47
N HIS A 109 -7.93 -6.47 -27.95
CA HIS A 109 -9.29 -6.00 -27.61
C HIS A 109 -10.10 -5.69 -28.88
N PRO A 110 -10.61 -6.71 -29.59
CA PRO A 110 -11.41 -6.50 -30.79
C PRO A 110 -12.81 -5.94 -30.51
N LYS A 111 -13.22 -5.92 -29.24
CA LYS A 111 -14.51 -5.35 -28.80
C LYS A 111 -14.26 -4.09 -27.96
N PRO A 112 -15.17 -3.10 -28.00
CA PRO A 112 -15.08 -1.92 -27.13
C PRO A 112 -14.96 -2.30 -25.66
N PHE A 113 -14.04 -1.65 -24.95
CA PHE A 113 -13.76 -1.89 -23.54
C PHE A 113 -13.71 -0.56 -22.79
N LYS A 114 -14.33 -0.50 -21.61
CA LYS A 114 -14.32 0.68 -20.74
C LYS A 114 -13.21 0.59 -19.71
N ILE A 115 -12.58 1.72 -19.43
CA ILE A 115 -11.49 1.88 -18.48
C ILE A 115 -11.72 3.11 -17.59
N ARG A 116 -11.13 3.10 -16.40
CA ARG A 116 -11.04 4.28 -15.50
C ARG A 116 -9.70 4.97 -15.58
N TRP A 117 -8.66 4.21 -15.92
CA TRP A 117 -7.28 4.68 -15.91
C TRP A 117 -6.53 4.16 -17.13
N LEU A 118 -5.82 5.07 -17.79
CA LEU A 118 -4.74 4.79 -18.74
C LEU A 118 -3.50 5.50 -18.21
N ARG A 119 -2.44 4.74 -17.94
CA ARG A 119 -1.10 5.27 -17.74
C ARG A 119 -0.29 4.97 -18.98
N VAL A 120 0.36 5.99 -19.51
CA VAL A 120 1.27 5.86 -20.64
C VAL A 120 2.67 6.16 -20.16
N ASP A 121 3.57 5.20 -20.32
CA ASP A 121 4.98 5.31 -19.95
C ASP A 121 5.83 5.30 -21.23
N TRP A 122 6.93 6.05 -21.26
CA TRP A 122 7.97 5.89 -22.28
C TRP A 122 9.34 5.78 -21.64
N ILE A 123 10.23 5.00 -22.26
CA ILE A 123 11.61 4.88 -21.81
C ILE A 123 12.28 6.25 -21.87
N GLN A 124 13.01 6.61 -20.81
CA GLN A 124 13.78 7.85 -20.74
C GLN A 124 15.28 7.55 -20.81
N ASP A 125 15.80 6.78 -19.87
CA ASP A 125 17.20 6.34 -19.87
C ASP A 125 17.27 4.82 -19.82
N PHE A 126 18.36 4.27 -20.36
CA PHE A 126 18.60 2.84 -20.33
C PHE A 126 20.08 2.51 -20.21
N GLN A 127 20.36 1.32 -19.66
CA GLN A 127 21.71 0.80 -19.47
C GLN A 127 21.73 -0.67 -19.86
N GLU A 128 22.59 -0.97 -20.84
CA GLU A 128 22.92 -2.33 -21.24
C GLU A 128 23.89 -2.94 -20.22
N LYS A 129 23.64 -4.20 -19.87
CA LYS A 129 24.46 -4.98 -18.95
C LYS A 129 24.26 -6.47 -19.20
N THR A 130 25.01 -7.29 -18.49
CA THR A 130 24.83 -8.74 -18.45
C THR A 130 23.87 -9.14 -17.33
N TRP A 131 23.28 -10.34 -17.42
CA TRP A 131 22.50 -10.89 -16.30
C TRP A 131 23.32 -11.06 -15.03
N ALA A 132 24.62 -11.36 -15.14
CA ALA A 132 25.53 -11.40 -13.98
C ALA A 132 25.58 -10.05 -13.24
N GLU A 133 25.68 -8.95 -13.97
CA GLU A 133 25.65 -7.59 -13.41
C GLU A 133 24.30 -7.27 -12.78
N LEU A 134 23.20 -7.56 -13.49
CA LEU A 134 21.86 -7.31 -12.96
C LEU A 134 21.57 -8.12 -11.69
N LYS A 135 21.93 -9.42 -11.64
CA LYS A 135 21.77 -10.26 -10.45
C LYS A 135 22.55 -9.71 -9.25
N ARG A 136 23.76 -9.17 -9.48
CA ARG A 136 24.54 -8.47 -8.44
C ARG A 136 23.82 -7.22 -7.94
N GLU A 137 23.29 -6.38 -8.82
CA GLU A 137 22.52 -5.18 -8.45
C GLU A 137 21.25 -5.51 -7.64
N LEU A 138 20.52 -6.56 -8.04
CA LEU A 138 19.35 -7.04 -7.31
C LEU A 138 19.71 -7.45 -5.88
N SER A 139 20.86 -8.11 -5.70
CA SER A 139 21.38 -8.52 -4.38
C SER A 139 21.80 -7.36 -3.46
N LEU A 140 21.85 -6.14 -3.97
CA LEU A 140 22.09 -4.91 -3.21
C LEU A 140 20.78 -4.16 -2.90
N SER A 141 19.70 -4.50 -3.60
CA SER A 141 18.40 -3.85 -3.48
C SER A 141 17.51 -4.57 -2.47
N LYS A 142 16.77 -3.80 -1.67
CA LYS A 142 15.68 -4.38 -0.84
C LYS A 142 14.61 -4.97 -1.76
N ARG A 143 14.01 -6.08 -1.34
CA ARG A 143 12.90 -6.73 -2.03
C ARG A 143 11.79 -5.70 -2.34
N ASN A 144 11.37 -5.64 -3.60
CA ASN A 144 10.40 -4.68 -4.17
C ASN A 144 10.85 -3.21 -4.26
N TYR A 145 12.15 -2.92 -4.12
CA TYR A 145 12.70 -1.55 -4.20
C TYR A 145 13.58 -1.36 -5.44
N PHE A 146 13.58 -2.32 -6.38
CA PHE A 146 14.25 -2.18 -7.67
C PHE A 146 13.40 -1.31 -8.59
N ARG A 147 13.84 -0.07 -8.86
CA ARG A 147 13.06 1.00 -9.53
C ARG A 147 13.31 1.12 -11.05
N TYR A 148 13.59 0.00 -11.70
CA TYR A 148 13.86 -0.05 -13.13
C TYR A 148 12.95 -1.05 -13.82
N GLY A 149 12.60 -0.77 -15.06
CA GLY A 149 12.14 -1.79 -15.99
C GLY A 149 13.28 -2.66 -16.50
N ILE A 150 12.95 -3.82 -17.07
CA ILE A 150 13.91 -4.77 -17.65
C ILE A 150 13.48 -5.10 -19.07
N ALA A 151 14.39 -5.01 -20.03
CA ALA A 151 14.21 -5.53 -21.38
C ALA A 151 15.21 -6.65 -21.67
N LEU A 152 14.74 -7.71 -22.32
CA LEU A 152 15.51 -8.92 -22.63
C LEU A 152 16.28 -8.84 -23.95
N ASP A 153 16.05 -7.79 -24.72
CA ASP A 153 16.71 -7.55 -25.99
C ASP A 153 17.00 -6.06 -26.16
N GLU A 154 18.06 -5.76 -26.91
CA GLU A 154 18.45 -4.39 -27.22
C GLU A 154 17.25 -3.65 -27.82
N ASN A 155 16.45 -4.29 -28.67
CA ASN A 155 15.35 -3.72 -29.46
C ASN A 155 14.04 -3.47 -28.66
N PHE A 156 14.03 -3.72 -27.34
CA PHE A 156 12.86 -3.55 -26.46
C PHE A 156 11.62 -4.33 -26.94
N ASN A 157 11.80 -5.40 -27.73
CA ASN A 157 10.69 -6.24 -28.15
C ASN A 157 10.05 -6.96 -26.95
N HIS A 158 10.88 -7.34 -25.98
CA HIS A 158 10.47 -7.96 -24.73
C HIS A 158 10.90 -7.11 -23.54
N ALA A 159 10.12 -6.05 -23.28
CA ALA A 159 10.35 -5.11 -22.20
C ALA A 159 9.23 -5.19 -21.13
N PHE A 160 9.62 -5.04 -19.87
CA PHE A 160 8.74 -5.11 -18.70
C PHE A 160 8.95 -3.87 -17.82
N LEU A 161 7.86 -3.19 -17.48
CA LEU A 161 7.87 -2.06 -16.56
C LEU A 161 8.20 -2.52 -15.13
N GLU A 162 8.74 -1.62 -14.29
CA GLU A 162 8.89 -1.85 -12.84
C GLU A 162 7.59 -2.40 -12.22
N MET A 163 6.44 -1.82 -12.59
CA MET A 163 5.13 -2.22 -12.09
C MET A 163 4.78 -3.66 -12.47
N GLU A 164 5.17 -4.12 -13.67
CA GLU A 164 4.96 -5.50 -14.11
C GLU A 164 5.85 -6.46 -13.32
N LEU A 165 7.12 -6.11 -13.12
CA LEU A 165 8.08 -6.90 -12.34
C LEU A 165 7.58 -7.09 -10.89
N ASN A 166 7.14 -6.01 -10.26
CA ASN A 166 6.61 -6.02 -8.90
C ASN A 166 5.28 -6.77 -8.81
N ALA A 167 4.29 -6.45 -9.66
CA ALA A 167 2.95 -7.06 -9.58
C ALA A 167 2.96 -8.58 -9.82
N ASN A 168 3.95 -9.09 -10.54
CA ASN A 168 4.07 -10.51 -10.87
C ASN A 168 5.13 -11.24 -10.04
N ALA A 169 5.72 -10.58 -9.04
CA ALA A 169 6.76 -11.14 -8.18
C ALA A 169 7.94 -11.73 -8.99
N MET A 170 8.35 -11.05 -10.05
CA MET A 170 9.42 -11.50 -10.96
C MET A 170 10.80 -11.32 -10.34
N LEU A 171 10.94 -10.37 -9.41
CA LEU A 171 12.16 -10.09 -8.65
C LEU A 171 11.98 -10.44 -7.14
N TYR A 172 11.31 -11.57 -6.89
CA TYR A 172 10.93 -12.00 -5.55
C TYR A 172 11.60 -13.32 -5.16
N PRO A 173 12.40 -13.35 -4.07
CA PRO A 173 13.10 -14.57 -3.66
C PRO A 173 12.11 -15.67 -3.24
N GLU A 174 12.44 -16.93 -3.56
CA GLU A 174 11.59 -18.07 -3.19
C GLU A 174 11.56 -18.30 -1.67
N LYS A 175 12.67 -17.99 -1.00
CA LYS A 175 12.80 -18.04 0.46
C LYS A 175 12.59 -16.65 1.05
N GLU A 176 12.23 -16.61 2.32
CA GLU A 176 12.03 -15.35 3.04
C GLU A 176 13.37 -14.61 3.20
N GLN A 177 13.66 -13.74 2.23
CA GLN A 177 14.85 -12.90 2.18
C GLN A 177 14.43 -11.44 2.00
N ALA A 178 15.20 -10.54 2.62
CA ALA A 178 14.93 -9.11 2.58
C ALA A 178 15.35 -8.45 1.26
N LYS A 179 16.16 -9.12 0.44
CA LYS A 179 16.74 -8.58 -0.79
C LYS A 179 15.99 -9.04 -2.04
N ALA A 180 16.14 -8.29 -3.14
CA ALA A 180 15.56 -8.66 -4.42
C ALA A 180 16.37 -9.80 -5.07
N GLU A 181 15.68 -10.70 -5.77
CA GLU A 181 16.29 -11.85 -6.45
C GLU A 181 15.42 -12.22 -7.65
N LEU A 182 16.05 -12.61 -8.76
CA LEU A 182 15.31 -13.07 -9.93
C LEU A 182 14.51 -14.33 -9.60
N ASN A 183 13.22 -14.31 -9.90
CA ASN A 183 12.36 -15.48 -9.84
C ASN A 183 12.04 -15.95 -11.27
N GLU A 184 12.87 -16.83 -11.80
CA GLU A 184 12.75 -17.27 -13.20
C GLU A 184 11.38 -17.88 -13.51
N ALA A 185 10.82 -18.68 -12.60
CA ALA A 185 9.51 -19.29 -12.79
C ALA A 185 8.38 -18.24 -12.92
N ASN A 186 8.39 -17.22 -12.07
CA ASN A 186 7.43 -16.11 -12.16
C ASN A 186 7.67 -15.26 -13.40
N PHE A 187 8.94 -15.01 -13.73
CA PHE A 187 9.34 -14.24 -14.91
C PHE A 187 8.85 -14.92 -16.19
N VAL A 188 9.18 -16.20 -16.40
CA VAL A 188 8.75 -16.98 -17.57
C VAL A 188 7.23 -17.05 -17.65
N ARG A 189 6.53 -17.26 -16.52
CA ARG A 189 5.06 -17.30 -16.49
C ARG A 189 4.44 -16.00 -16.97
N TYR A 190 4.95 -14.85 -16.49
CA TYR A 190 4.42 -13.56 -16.91
C TYR A 190 4.83 -13.21 -18.34
N ALA A 191 6.07 -13.50 -18.73
CA ALA A 191 6.56 -13.32 -20.09
C ALA A 191 5.67 -14.04 -21.12
N LYS A 192 5.31 -15.29 -20.86
CA LYS A 192 4.36 -16.05 -21.70
C LYS A 192 2.95 -15.45 -21.73
N THR A 193 2.52 -14.86 -20.61
CA THR A 193 1.23 -14.17 -20.54
C THR A 193 1.23 -12.87 -21.35
N ARG A 194 2.37 -12.16 -21.38
CA ARG A 194 2.52 -10.85 -22.01
C ARG A 194 2.82 -10.94 -23.51
N PHE A 195 3.62 -11.93 -23.92
CA PHE A 195 4.17 -12.07 -25.28
C PHE A 195 3.79 -13.38 -25.98
N GLY A 196 3.06 -14.28 -25.31
CA GLY A 196 2.63 -15.57 -25.84
C GLY A 196 3.57 -16.73 -25.50
N ASN A 197 3.12 -17.96 -25.74
CA ASN A 197 3.81 -19.18 -25.28
C ASN A 197 5.16 -19.46 -25.96
N GLY A 198 5.47 -18.80 -27.08
CA GLY A 198 6.71 -18.98 -27.83
C GLY A 198 7.93 -18.35 -27.16
N ILE A 199 7.74 -17.45 -26.20
CA ILE A 199 8.87 -16.81 -25.50
C ILE A 199 9.54 -17.78 -24.52
N SER A 200 10.87 -17.84 -24.59
CA SER A 200 11.73 -18.58 -23.67
C SER A 200 12.89 -17.68 -23.23
N PRO A 201 12.70 -16.84 -22.20
CA PRO A 201 13.77 -16.01 -21.65
C PRO A 201 14.99 -16.85 -21.26
N ASP A 202 16.19 -16.36 -21.59
CA ASP A 202 17.46 -16.92 -21.16
C ASP A 202 18.09 -15.98 -20.12
N PHE A 203 18.33 -16.53 -18.93
CA PHE A 203 18.87 -15.80 -17.77
C PHE A 203 20.33 -16.16 -17.49
N SER A 204 21.02 -16.80 -18.45
CA SER A 204 22.45 -17.12 -18.34
C SER A 204 23.28 -15.85 -18.13
N ASP A 205 24.30 -15.97 -17.29
CA ASP A 205 25.02 -14.83 -16.73
C ASP A 205 25.67 -13.90 -17.77
N ASP A 206 26.07 -14.43 -18.92
CA ASP A 206 26.69 -13.71 -20.05
C ASP A 206 25.68 -13.04 -20.99
N LYS A 207 24.38 -13.37 -20.88
CA LYS A 207 23.37 -12.84 -21.79
C LYS A 207 23.14 -11.34 -21.54
N PRO A 208 23.01 -10.54 -22.62
CA PRO A 208 22.70 -9.13 -22.51
C PRO A 208 21.28 -8.93 -21.98
N VAL A 209 21.12 -7.90 -21.16
CA VAL A 209 19.86 -7.42 -20.60
C VAL A 209 19.96 -5.90 -20.46
N CYS A 210 18.83 -5.21 -20.57
CA CYS A 210 18.79 -3.77 -20.43
C CYS A 210 17.91 -3.38 -19.25
N THR A 211 18.41 -2.50 -18.38
CA THR A 211 17.58 -1.83 -17.37
C THR A 211 17.20 -0.45 -17.85
N PHE A 212 15.98 0.01 -17.59
CA PHE A 212 15.52 1.31 -18.06
C PHE A 212 14.66 2.06 -17.05
N THR A 213 14.65 3.38 -17.17
CA THR A 213 13.76 4.30 -16.45
C THR A 213 12.66 4.78 -17.39
N THR A 214 11.58 5.33 -16.83
CA THR A 214 10.48 5.86 -17.62
C THR A 214 10.02 7.20 -17.12
N GLU A 215 9.53 8.03 -18.03
CA GLU A 215 8.57 9.09 -17.74
C GLU A 215 7.15 8.59 -18.04
N ALA A 216 6.14 9.21 -17.43
CA ALA A 216 4.78 8.74 -17.56
C ALA A 216 3.72 9.82 -17.35
N ILE A 217 2.58 9.63 -18.01
CA ILE A 217 1.37 10.45 -17.86
C ILE A 217 0.20 9.54 -17.51
N LEU A 218 -0.61 9.94 -16.53
CA LEU A 218 -1.85 9.27 -16.15
C LEU A 218 -3.05 10.06 -16.70
N PHE A 219 -3.91 9.37 -17.43
CA PHE A 219 -5.16 9.86 -17.98
C PHE A 219 -6.35 9.29 -17.20
N GLN A 220 -7.34 10.15 -16.95
CA GLN A 220 -8.57 9.81 -16.24
C GLN A 220 -9.74 10.53 -16.91
N PRO A 221 -10.94 9.93 -16.99
CA PRO A 221 -12.03 10.59 -17.71
C PRO A 221 -12.45 11.87 -17.01
N GLY A 222 -12.58 12.95 -17.79
CA GLY A 222 -12.99 14.27 -17.29
C GLY A 222 -11.96 14.96 -16.40
N LYS A 223 -10.69 14.54 -16.43
CA LYS A 223 -9.58 15.22 -15.74
C LYS A 223 -8.46 15.53 -16.71
N ALA A 224 -7.75 16.63 -16.47
CA ALA A 224 -6.53 16.94 -17.20
C ALA A 224 -5.49 15.80 -17.06
N PRO A 225 -4.64 15.58 -18.08
CA PRO A 225 -3.53 14.65 -18.00
C PRO A 225 -2.63 14.95 -16.79
N LEU A 226 -2.30 13.91 -16.02
CA LEU A 226 -1.51 14.04 -14.80
C LEU A 226 -0.10 13.51 -15.06
N CYS A 227 0.89 14.42 -15.10
CA CYS A 227 2.29 14.04 -15.17
C CYS A 227 2.71 13.30 -13.91
N LEU A 228 3.52 12.26 -14.09
CA LEU A 228 4.13 11.51 -13.01
C LEU A 228 5.62 11.84 -12.97
N HIS A 229 6.19 11.86 -11.77
CA HIS A 229 7.62 11.94 -11.60
C HIS A 229 8.29 10.76 -12.34
N GLY A 230 9.27 11.07 -13.19
CA GLY A 230 10.17 10.08 -13.79
C GLY A 230 11.14 9.51 -12.74
N TYR A 231 12.37 9.18 -13.12
CA TYR A 231 13.37 8.71 -12.16
C TYR A 231 13.89 9.87 -11.27
N SER A 232 13.20 10.15 -10.15
CA SER A 232 13.49 11.27 -9.24
C SER A 232 13.37 10.89 -7.75
N GLY A 233 13.77 11.78 -6.84
CA GLY A 233 13.78 11.48 -5.39
C GLY A 233 15.10 10.86 -4.91
N GLY A 234 16.21 11.26 -5.52
CA GLY A 234 17.58 10.81 -5.24
C GLY A 234 18.05 9.67 -6.16
N LYS A 235 19.21 9.09 -5.83
CA LYS A 235 19.84 7.99 -6.61
C LYS A 235 19.00 6.71 -6.74
N GLU A 236 17.91 6.60 -5.99
CA GLU A 236 17.05 5.42 -5.93
C GLU A 236 15.68 5.61 -6.60
N GLY A 237 15.38 6.78 -7.20
CA GLY A 237 14.08 6.97 -7.87
C GLY A 237 12.87 6.90 -6.92
N ARG A 238 12.98 7.42 -5.69
CA ARG A 238 11.94 7.23 -4.65
C ARG A 238 10.61 7.91 -4.95
N ASP A 239 10.62 8.92 -5.79
CA ASP A 239 9.41 9.65 -6.19
C ASP A 239 8.80 9.14 -7.50
N THR A 240 9.44 8.18 -8.17
CA THR A 240 8.99 7.65 -9.46
C THR A 240 7.55 7.15 -9.44
N GLY A 241 6.77 7.56 -10.44
CA GLY A 241 5.37 7.20 -10.60
C GLY A 241 4.41 7.94 -9.66
N ARG A 242 4.88 8.85 -8.81
CA ARG A 242 4.01 9.74 -8.02
C ARG A 242 3.50 10.87 -8.89
N ARG A 243 2.25 11.28 -8.67
CA ARG A 243 1.67 12.46 -9.34
C ARG A 243 2.46 13.70 -8.96
N ILE A 244 2.79 14.51 -9.96
CA ILE A 244 3.38 15.83 -9.76
C ILE A 244 2.25 16.77 -9.34
N LEU A 245 2.42 17.41 -8.19
CA LEU A 245 1.54 18.49 -7.72
C LEU A 245 2.37 19.76 -7.68
N GLU A 246 2.14 20.67 -8.63
CA GLU A 246 2.93 21.91 -8.74
C GLU A 246 2.67 22.86 -7.56
N GLN A 247 1.42 22.91 -7.08
CA GLN A 247 1.02 23.75 -5.95
C GLN A 247 0.08 23.01 -5.00
N LEU A 248 0.26 23.25 -3.70
CA LEU A 248 -0.67 22.83 -2.64
C LEU A 248 -1.56 24.01 -2.27
N ASP A 249 -2.51 24.33 -3.15
CA ASP A 249 -3.54 25.31 -2.85
C ASP A 249 -4.63 24.73 -1.92
N ARG A 250 -5.58 25.58 -1.52
CA ARG A 250 -6.68 25.19 -0.63
C ARG A 250 -7.54 24.07 -1.24
N GLU A 251 -7.86 24.15 -2.53
CA GLU A 251 -8.74 23.19 -3.19
C GLU A 251 -8.09 21.81 -3.27
N THR A 252 -6.85 21.76 -3.76
CA THR A 252 -6.02 20.56 -3.87
C THR A 252 -5.80 19.94 -2.50
N THR A 253 -5.54 20.75 -1.47
CA THR A 253 -5.38 20.27 -0.09
C THR A 253 -6.67 19.65 0.45
N CYS A 254 -7.81 20.33 0.30
CA CYS A 254 -9.12 19.79 0.69
C CYS A 254 -9.45 18.49 -0.05
N GLN A 255 -9.13 18.40 -1.34
CA GLN A 255 -9.33 17.19 -2.13
C GLN A 255 -8.43 16.04 -1.64
N CYS A 256 -7.17 16.32 -1.30
CA CYS A 256 -6.27 15.33 -0.70
C CYS A 256 -6.79 14.81 0.64
N ILE A 257 -7.30 15.70 1.51
CA ILE A 257 -7.89 15.31 2.81
C ILE A 257 -9.11 14.40 2.57
N ARG A 258 -9.99 14.77 1.63
CA ARG A 258 -11.19 13.99 1.28
C ARG A 258 -10.84 12.62 0.71
N ASP A 259 -9.93 12.55 -0.26
CA ASP A 259 -9.56 11.28 -0.89
C ASP A 259 -8.84 10.35 0.10
N ALA A 260 -7.97 10.90 0.94
CA ALA A 260 -7.29 10.15 1.99
C ALA A 260 -8.27 9.63 3.04
N SER A 261 -9.25 10.43 3.46
CA SER A 261 -10.23 10.01 4.48
C SER A 261 -11.18 8.93 3.98
N ILE A 262 -11.64 9.02 2.72
CA ILE A 262 -12.40 7.97 2.04
C ILE A 262 -11.57 6.69 1.97
N PHE A 263 -10.30 6.79 1.57
CA PHE A 263 -9.42 5.62 1.49
C PHE A 263 -9.25 4.92 2.85
N LEU A 264 -9.05 5.69 3.92
CA LEU A 264 -8.93 5.15 5.29
C LEU A 264 -10.23 4.48 5.75
N ALA A 265 -11.38 5.12 5.51
CA ALA A 265 -12.69 4.54 5.82
C ALA A 265 -12.92 3.21 5.07
N ASP A 266 -12.52 3.12 3.80
CA ASP A 266 -12.59 1.91 2.98
C ASP A 266 -11.60 0.80 3.44
N GLN A 267 -10.60 1.11 4.27
CA GLN A 267 -9.72 0.09 4.86
C GLN A 267 -10.32 -0.56 6.11
N LEU A 268 -11.41 -0.02 6.65
CA LEU A 268 -12.06 -0.54 7.84
C LEU A 268 -13.00 -1.69 7.47
N ASN A 269 -12.84 -2.83 8.13
CA ASN A 269 -13.75 -3.96 7.96
C ASN A 269 -15.02 -3.81 8.82
N ALA A 270 -15.96 -4.75 8.70
CA ALA A 270 -17.22 -4.75 9.44
C ALA A 270 -17.06 -4.81 10.96
N LYS A 271 -15.92 -5.31 11.47
CA LYS A 271 -15.58 -5.35 12.91
C LYS A 271 -14.88 -4.08 13.40
N GLY A 272 -14.75 -3.05 12.57
CA GLY A 272 -14.03 -1.83 12.93
C GLY A 272 -12.51 -2.01 12.96
N ARG A 273 -11.94 -3.05 12.35
CA ARG A 273 -10.49 -3.24 12.25
C ARG A 273 -9.95 -2.80 10.89
N PHE A 274 -8.79 -2.15 10.88
CA PHE A 274 -8.13 -1.72 9.65
C PHE A 274 -7.40 -2.87 8.96
N VAL A 275 -7.53 -2.94 7.64
CA VAL A 275 -6.70 -3.79 6.78
C VAL A 275 -5.44 -2.98 6.42
N TYR A 276 -4.33 -3.25 7.10
CA TYR A 276 -3.11 -2.43 6.97
C TYR A 276 -2.42 -2.50 5.61
N GLY A 277 -2.65 -3.57 4.88
CA GLY A 277 -2.06 -3.71 3.57
C GLY A 277 -2.33 -5.06 2.95
N MET A 278 -1.93 -5.15 1.69
CA MET A 278 -2.01 -6.35 0.88
C MET A 278 -0.59 -6.71 0.44
N HIS A 279 -0.35 -7.99 0.25
CA HIS A 279 0.69 -8.48 -0.65
C HIS A 279 0.13 -8.44 -2.08
N PRO A 280 0.40 -7.37 -2.87
CA PRO A 280 -0.32 -7.13 -4.13
C PRO A 280 -0.10 -8.24 -5.17
N CYS A 281 1.06 -8.91 -5.13
CA CYS A 281 1.38 -10.00 -6.04
C CYS A 281 0.50 -11.24 -5.83
N PHE A 282 0.05 -11.44 -4.59
CA PHE A 282 -0.63 -12.67 -4.13
C PHE A 282 -2.09 -12.45 -3.75
N ASP A 283 -2.56 -11.20 -3.83
CA ASP A 283 -3.90 -10.79 -3.39
C ASP A 283 -4.25 -11.29 -1.98
N ARG A 284 -3.30 -11.09 -1.05
CA ARG A 284 -3.40 -11.57 0.33
C ARG A 284 -3.23 -10.43 1.32
N GLU A 285 -4.10 -10.36 2.31
CA GLU A 285 -4.00 -9.40 3.41
C GLU A 285 -2.77 -9.64 4.29
N ILE A 286 -2.22 -8.54 4.82
CA ILE A 286 -1.22 -8.58 5.88
C ILE A 286 -1.96 -8.78 7.20
N ASN A 287 -1.75 -9.93 7.84
CA ASN A 287 -2.51 -10.34 9.03
C ASN A 287 -1.97 -9.78 10.35
N THR A 288 -0.84 -9.07 10.34
CA THR A 288 -0.33 -8.40 11.54
C THR A 288 -1.17 -7.17 11.86
N TYR A 289 -1.49 -6.98 13.13
CA TYR A 289 -2.22 -5.81 13.60
C TYR A 289 -1.38 -4.98 14.56
N ASN A 290 -1.56 -3.66 14.57
CA ASN A 290 -0.83 -2.75 15.45
C ASN A 290 -1.81 -1.76 16.06
N THR A 291 -2.07 -1.89 17.36
CA THR A 291 -3.13 -1.10 18.02
C THR A 291 -2.83 0.39 18.05
N LEU A 292 -1.55 0.78 18.14
CA LEU A 292 -1.14 2.19 18.01
C LEU A 292 -1.55 2.76 16.65
N ARG A 293 -1.31 2.02 15.56
CA ARG A 293 -1.73 2.46 14.22
C ARG A 293 -3.24 2.61 14.14
N HIS A 294 -4.01 1.69 14.74
CA HIS A 294 -5.46 1.84 14.81
C HIS A 294 -5.85 3.17 15.44
N ALA A 295 -5.42 3.44 16.68
CA ALA A 295 -5.74 4.67 17.38
C ALA A 295 -5.29 5.94 16.60
N SER A 296 -4.08 5.91 16.03
CA SER A 296 -3.58 7.03 15.22
C SER A 296 -4.38 7.26 13.94
N THR A 297 -4.85 6.19 13.28
CA THR A 297 -5.68 6.30 12.08
C THR A 297 -7.08 6.81 12.43
N THR A 298 -7.67 6.35 13.53
CA THR A 298 -8.94 6.88 14.06
C THR A 298 -8.83 8.38 14.34
N TYR A 299 -7.75 8.81 14.99
CA TYR A 299 -7.47 10.23 15.22
C TYR A 299 -7.33 11.02 13.91
N SER A 300 -6.58 10.51 12.92
CA SER A 300 -6.48 11.16 11.60
C SER A 300 -7.82 11.25 10.87
N MET A 301 -8.69 10.25 11.02
CA MET A 301 -10.04 10.29 10.46
C MET A 301 -10.91 11.35 11.15
N LEU A 302 -10.76 11.56 12.46
CA LEU A 302 -11.45 12.64 13.19
C LEU A 302 -11.01 14.03 12.72
N GLU A 303 -9.70 14.26 12.56
CA GLU A 303 -9.18 15.53 11.99
C GLU A 303 -9.70 15.77 10.56
N ALA A 304 -9.78 14.72 9.75
CA ALA A 304 -10.40 14.83 8.42
C ALA A 304 -11.91 15.08 8.50
N TRP A 305 -12.61 14.49 9.48
CA TRP A 305 -14.05 14.68 9.66
C TRP A 305 -14.40 16.09 10.12
N GLU A 306 -13.58 16.71 10.98
CA GLU A 306 -13.74 18.12 11.37
C GLU A 306 -13.90 19.04 10.16
N VAL A 307 -13.12 18.81 9.10
CA VAL A 307 -13.15 19.61 7.87
C VAL A 307 -14.19 19.10 6.87
N THR A 308 -14.34 17.78 6.72
CA THR A 308 -15.16 17.19 5.65
C THR A 308 -16.63 17.00 6.02
N GLN A 309 -16.93 16.86 7.32
CA GLN A 309 -18.26 16.58 7.88
C GLN A 309 -18.99 15.41 7.19
N SER A 310 -18.23 14.46 6.63
CA SER A 310 -18.78 13.33 5.87
C SER A 310 -19.45 12.30 6.79
N GLU A 311 -20.71 11.98 6.52
CA GLU A 311 -21.47 10.96 7.26
C GLU A 311 -20.86 9.56 7.14
N SER A 312 -20.38 9.18 5.96
CA SER A 312 -19.74 7.88 5.75
C SER A 312 -18.43 7.75 6.52
N LEU A 313 -17.67 8.85 6.62
CA LEU A 313 -16.48 8.93 7.44
C LEU A 313 -16.82 8.83 8.93
N LYS A 314 -17.84 9.56 9.39
CA LYS A 314 -18.34 9.48 10.78
C LYS A 314 -18.75 8.05 11.15
N ALA A 315 -19.52 7.38 10.30
CA ALA A 315 -19.90 5.99 10.52
C ALA A 315 -18.69 5.05 10.60
N ALA A 316 -17.62 5.31 9.84
CA ALA A 316 -16.38 4.56 9.92
C ALA A 316 -15.60 4.86 11.22
N ILE A 317 -15.55 6.12 11.64
CA ILE A 317 -14.98 6.54 12.93
C ILE A 317 -15.68 5.82 14.08
N ASP A 318 -17.01 5.79 14.09
CA ASP A 318 -17.79 5.17 15.16
C ASP A 318 -17.54 3.66 15.26
N ARG A 319 -17.45 2.97 14.11
CA ARG A 319 -17.05 1.55 14.07
C ARG A 319 -15.62 1.35 14.60
N SER A 320 -14.70 2.22 14.20
CA SER A 320 -13.30 2.16 14.66
C SER A 320 -13.22 2.35 16.18
N LEU A 321 -13.90 3.38 16.72
CA LEU A 321 -13.98 3.65 18.15
C LEU A 321 -14.63 2.51 18.92
N GLY A 322 -15.67 1.89 18.36
CA GLY A 322 -16.28 0.69 18.93
C GLY A 322 -15.28 -0.45 19.10
N CYS A 323 -14.45 -0.73 18.09
CA CYS A 323 -13.37 -1.72 18.20
C CYS A 323 -12.30 -1.28 19.21
N LEU A 324 -11.86 -0.02 19.15
CA LEU A 324 -10.85 0.54 20.04
C LEU A 324 -11.23 0.36 21.51
N THR A 325 -12.44 0.80 21.87
CA THR A 325 -12.93 0.85 23.25
C THR A 325 -13.36 -0.50 23.80
N LYS A 326 -13.87 -1.40 22.96
CA LYS A 326 -14.40 -2.71 23.42
C LYS A 326 -13.40 -3.85 23.30
N GLU A 327 -12.44 -3.77 22.37
CA GLU A 327 -11.54 -4.90 22.06
C GLU A 327 -10.05 -4.60 22.33
N LEU A 328 -9.61 -3.35 22.16
CA LEU A 328 -8.17 -3.02 22.16
C LEU A 328 -7.70 -2.36 23.47
N ILE A 329 -8.62 -1.72 24.19
CA ILE A 329 -8.34 -1.15 25.51
C ILE A 329 -8.68 -2.17 26.59
N ARG A 330 -7.76 -2.38 27.53
CA ARG A 330 -7.94 -3.25 28.69
C ARG A 330 -7.85 -2.43 29.98
N SER A 331 -8.80 -2.64 30.87
CA SER A 331 -8.77 -2.09 32.23
C SER A 331 -8.08 -3.04 33.20
N TYR A 332 -7.42 -2.49 34.20
CA TYR A 332 -6.74 -3.21 35.27
C TYR A 332 -7.24 -2.66 36.60
N SER A 333 -7.29 -3.51 37.63
CA SER A 333 -7.61 -3.07 39.00
C SER A 333 -6.35 -3.20 39.85
N LEU A 334 -5.90 -2.08 40.41
CA LEU A 334 -4.75 -2.02 41.29
C LEU A 334 -5.15 -2.27 42.74
N ALA A 335 -4.20 -2.71 43.57
CA ALA A 335 -4.42 -3.01 44.98
C ALA A 335 -4.83 -1.76 45.81
N ASP A 336 -4.51 -0.56 45.31
CA ASP A 336 -4.87 0.72 45.92
C ASP A 336 -6.25 1.24 45.49
N GLY A 337 -7.03 0.44 44.75
CA GLY A 337 -8.37 0.78 44.29
C GLY A 337 -8.45 1.59 42.99
N ARG A 338 -7.31 2.01 42.42
CA ARG A 338 -7.28 2.68 41.11
C ARG A 338 -7.55 1.69 39.98
N ASN A 339 -8.24 2.15 38.94
CA ASN A 339 -8.59 1.33 37.77
C ASN A 339 -8.02 1.91 36.46
N PRO A 340 -6.69 1.83 36.22
CA PRO A 340 -6.11 2.32 34.99
C PRO A 340 -6.54 1.47 33.78
N ALA A 341 -6.59 2.09 32.62
CA ALA A 341 -6.82 1.43 31.35
C ALA A 341 -5.63 1.66 30.40
N PHE A 342 -5.38 0.69 29.52
CA PHE A 342 -4.31 0.76 28.55
C PHE A 342 -4.73 0.24 27.18
N LEU A 343 -4.22 0.87 26.14
CA LEU A 343 -4.16 0.28 24.81
C LEU A 343 -3.11 -0.83 24.81
N VAL A 344 -3.57 -2.07 24.61
CA VAL A 344 -2.71 -3.26 24.60
C VAL A 344 -2.49 -3.72 23.16
N ASP A 345 -1.24 -3.94 22.77
CA ASP A 345 -0.89 -4.48 21.46
C ASP A 345 -0.92 -6.02 21.45
N LEU A 346 -0.93 -6.65 20.27
CA LEU A 346 -1.13 -8.10 20.15
C LEU A 346 0.01 -8.95 20.73
N ASP A 347 1.17 -8.33 20.97
CA ASP A 347 2.35 -8.93 21.62
C ASP A 347 2.33 -8.78 23.14
N ASP A 348 1.17 -8.46 23.73
CA ASP A 348 0.97 -8.15 25.15
C ASP A 348 1.92 -7.03 25.65
N GLU A 349 2.22 -6.08 24.76
CA GLU A 349 2.93 -4.85 25.11
C GLU A 349 1.96 -3.67 25.29
N ILE A 350 2.23 -2.85 26.30
CA ILE A 350 1.61 -1.54 26.48
C ILE A 350 2.65 -0.49 26.08
N LYS A 351 2.31 0.36 25.11
CA LYS A 351 3.24 1.37 24.55
C LYS A 351 2.75 2.76 24.89
N LEU A 352 3.61 3.61 25.48
CA LEU A 352 3.26 4.98 25.89
C LEU A 352 2.60 5.77 24.76
N GLY A 353 3.23 5.79 23.57
CA GLY A 353 2.71 6.51 22.42
C GLY A 353 1.36 5.99 21.91
N GLY A 354 1.08 4.70 22.11
CA GLY A 354 -0.23 4.11 21.79
C GLY A 354 -1.32 4.62 22.72
N ASN A 355 -1.04 4.66 24.03
CA ASN A 355 -1.96 5.21 25.02
C ASN A 355 -2.22 6.72 24.80
N ALA A 356 -1.16 7.49 24.56
CA ALA A 356 -1.28 8.93 24.32
C ALA A 356 -2.16 9.25 23.10
N VAL A 357 -1.95 8.58 21.96
CA VAL A 357 -2.77 8.81 20.77
C VAL A 357 -4.18 8.25 20.90
N CYS A 358 -4.36 7.16 21.67
CA CYS A 358 -5.68 6.60 21.99
C CYS A 358 -6.53 7.59 22.77
N LEU A 359 -5.96 8.16 23.83
CA LEU A 359 -6.60 9.19 24.63
C LEU A 359 -6.91 10.44 23.79
N LEU A 360 -5.94 10.89 22.98
CA LEU A 360 -6.15 12.02 22.06
C LEU A 360 -7.29 11.78 21.05
N ALA A 361 -7.43 10.57 20.54
CA ALA A 361 -8.54 10.21 19.64
C ALA A 361 -9.90 10.33 20.34
N LEU A 362 -10.01 9.86 21.58
CA LEU A 362 -11.25 9.95 22.36
C LEU A 362 -11.58 11.40 22.73
N VAL A 363 -10.59 12.19 23.13
CA VAL A 363 -10.79 13.63 23.39
C VAL A 363 -11.30 14.33 22.15
N LYS A 364 -10.63 14.15 20.99
CA LYS A 364 -11.04 14.79 19.74
C LYS A 364 -12.45 14.37 19.32
N TYR A 365 -12.83 13.11 19.52
CA TYR A 365 -14.20 12.66 19.28
C TYR A 365 -15.20 13.40 20.15
N THR A 366 -14.97 13.49 21.46
CA THR A 366 -15.87 14.21 22.38
C THR A 366 -15.90 15.70 22.09
N GLU A 367 -14.79 16.34 21.71
CA GLU A 367 -14.77 17.75 21.30
C GLU A 367 -15.61 18.01 20.05
N LEU A 368 -15.55 17.11 19.05
CA LEU A 368 -16.26 17.29 17.79
C LEU A 368 -17.74 16.90 17.84
N THR A 369 -18.13 16.02 18.78
CA THR A 369 -19.50 15.47 18.85
C THR A 369 -20.28 15.89 20.10
N GLU A 370 -19.60 16.48 21.08
CA GLU A 370 -20.10 16.74 22.44
C GLU A 370 -20.55 15.48 23.21
N ASP A 371 -20.28 14.29 22.67
CA ASP A 371 -20.62 13.01 23.27
C ASP A 371 -19.63 12.66 24.39
N LYS A 372 -20.14 12.64 25.62
CA LYS A 372 -19.37 12.46 26.86
C LYS A 372 -19.30 11.00 27.32
N GLN A 373 -19.78 10.03 26.55
CA GLN A 373 -19.83 8.62 26.99
C GLN A 373 -18.45 8.03 27.33
N PHE A 374 -17.37 8.56 26.74
CA PHE A 374 -16.02 8.04 26.93
C PHE A 374 -15.23 8.73 28.05
N LEU A 375 -15.78 9.74 28.74
CA LEU A 375 -15.04 10.46 29.80
C LEU A 375 -14.47 9.53 30.88
N PRO A 376 -15.22 8.55 31.44
CA PRO A 376 -14.66 7.64 32.45
C PRO A 376 -13.51 6.77 31.91
N LEU A 377 -13.57 6.42 30.63
CA LEU A 377 -12.50 5.65 29.98
C LEU A 377 -11.26 6.53 29.74
N MET A 378 -11.46 7.80 29.39
CA MET A 378 -10.38 8.77 29.23
C MET A 378 -9.64 9.00 30.55
N GLU A 379 -10.36 9.11 31.66
CA GLU A 379 -9.77 9.19 33.01
C GLU A 379 -8.94 7.95 33.34
N SER A 380 -9.49 6.75 33.07
CA SER A 380 -8.77 5.49 33.26
C SER A 380 -7.49 5.41 32.40
N LEU A 381 -7.53 5.88 31.15
CA LEU A 381 -6.35 5.95 30.26
C LEU A 381 -5.33 6.99 30.74
N ALA A 382 -5.79 8.14 31.24
CA ALA A 382 -4.95 9.19 31.81
C ALA A 382 -4.20 8.66 33.05
N LEU A 383 -4.90 7.95 33.94
CA LEU A 383 -4.29 7.24 35.06
C LEU A 383 -3.26 6.21 34.59
N GLY A 384 -3.55 5.47 33.51
CA GLY A 384 -2.59 4.55 32.89
C GLY A 384 -1.31 5.25 32.44
N ILE A 385 -1.42 6.39 31.74
CA ILE A 385 -0.27 7.19 31.32
C ILE A 385 0.51 7.71 32.54
N LEU A 386 -0.17 8.18 33.58
CA LEU A 386 0.46 8.66 34.81
C LEU A 386 1.28 7.56 35.51
N LEU A 387 0.81 6.31 35.52
CA LEU A 387 1.55 5.17 36.05
C LEU A 387 2.82 4.84 35.26
N MET A 388 2.90 5.28 34.00
CA MET A 388 4.11 5.15 33.19
C MET A 388 5.12 6.27 33.48
N GLN A 389 4.77 7.28 34.28
CA GLN A 389 5.64 8.37 34.69
C GLN A 389 6.33 8.05 36.01
N ASN A 390 7.64 8.26 36.07
CA ASN A 390 8.38 8.25 37.32
C ASN A 390 8.03 9.54 38.11
N PRO A 391 7.52 9.43 39.35
CA PRO A 391 7.05 10.59 40.11
C PRO A 391 8.17 11.54 40.54
N ASP A 392 9.38 11.03 40.77
CA ASP A 392 10.51 11.83 41.26
C ASP A 392 11.20 12.63 40.15
N THR A 393 11.29 12.04 38.96
CA THR A 393 12.05 12.60 37.82
C THR A 393 11.16 13.14 36.71
N GLY A 394 9.86 12.82 36.73
CA GLY A 394 8.90 13.12 35.68
C GLY A 394 9.13 12.34 34.36
N GLN A 395 10.12 11.43 34.31
CA GLN A 395 10.45 10.68 33.10
C GLN A 395 9.46 9.54 32.85
N PHE A 396 9.04 9.37 31.60
CA PHE A 396 8.16 8.27 31.22
C PHE A 396 8.93 7.02 30.80
N CYS A 397 8.48 5.84 31.24
CA CYS A 397 8.86 4.59 30.62
C CYS A 397 8.09 4.38 29.30
N HIS A 398 8.67 3.65 28.35
CA HIS A 398 8.08 3.53 27.01
C HIS A 398 7.22 2.28 26.82
N VAL A 399 7.58 1.17 27.47
CA VAL A 399 6.93 -0.12 27.27
C VAL A 399 6.73 -0.85 28.60
N LEU A 400 5.50 -1.27 28.87
CA LEU A 400 5.15 -2.19 29.96
C LEU A 400 4.75 -3.57 29.41
N HIS A 401 4.89 -4.60 30.23
CA HIS A 401 4.22 -5.88 30.03
C HIS A 401 2.73 -5.75 30.38
N ALA A 402 1.84 -6.19 29.48
CA ALA A 402 0.40 -6.17 29.73
C ALA A 402 -0.06 -7.21 30.77
N ALA A 403 0.78 -8.18 31.12
CA ALA A 403 0.42 -9.21 32.09
C ALA A 403 0.47 -8.70 33.55
N ASP A 404 1.48 -7.90 33.88
CA ASP A 404 1.78 -7.48 35.25
C ASP A 404 2.14 -6.00 35.41
N LEU A 405 2.05 -5.22 34.32
CA LEU A 405 2.36 -3.79 34.26
C LEU A 405 3.82 -3.44 34.61
N LYS A 406 4.73 -4.41 34.67
CA LYS A 406 6.15 -4.14 34.90
C LYS A 406 6.79 -3.51 33.67
N VAL A 407 7.79 -2.67 33.92
CA VAL A 407 8.58 -2.04 32.85
C VAL A 407 9.31 -3.12 32.06
N LYS A 408 8.96 -3.24 30.77
CA LYS A 408 9.64 -4.10 29.81
C LYS A 408 10.85 -3.40 29.22
N GLU A 409 10.63 -2.17 28.74
CA GLU A 409 11.69 -1.33 28.17
C GLU A 409 11.48 0.12 28.61
N PRO A 410 12.46 0.73 29.29
CA PRO A 410 12.35 2.12 29.73
C PRO A 410 12.35 3.06 28.52
N PHE A 411 13.08 2.71 27.44
CA PHE A 411 13.24 3.58 26.28
C PHE A 411 13.24 2.80 24.96
N ARG A 412 12.34 3.19 24.04
CA ARG A 412 12.27 2.66 22.67
C ARG A 412 12.20 3.81 21.64
N ILE A 413 13.22 3.87 20.77
CA ILE A 413 13.56 5.03 19.90
C ILE A 413 12.47 5.38 18.87
N ILE A 414 11.80 4.37 18.30
CA ILE A 414 10.98 4.52 17.08
C ILE A 414 9.75 5.44 17.27
N LEU A 415 9.33 5.71 18.51
CA LEU A 415 8.08 6.42 18.82
C LEU A 415 8.24 7.63 19.76
N LYS A 416 9.47 7.99 20.17
CA LYS A 416 9.69 9.08 21.14
C LYS A 416 9.10 10.42 20.67
N SER A 417 9.42 10.82 19.44
CA SER A 417 8.97 12.10 18.88
C SER A 417 7.45 12.18 18.69
N ARG A 418 6.81 11.07 18.30
CA ARG A 418 5.35 11.00 18.12
C ARG A 418 4.61 10.95 19.45
N SER A 419 5.10 10.20 20.44
CA SER A 419 4.48 10.12 21.78
C SER A 419 4.46 11.48 22.47
N PHE A 420 5.58 12.22 22.40
CA PHE A 420 5.67 13.57 22.93
C PHE A 420 4.74 14.55 22.20
N LEU A 421 4.66 14.46 20.87
CA LEU A 421 3.72 15.28 20.09
C LEU A 421 2.27 15.03 20.51
N TYR A 422 1.87 13.77 20.69
CA TYR A 422 0.51 13.43 21.11
C TYR A 422 0.22 13.91 22.53
N LEU A 423 1.15 13.72 23.48
CA LEU A 423 1.00 14.23 24.83
C LEU A 423 0.91 15.76 24.85
N ARG A 424 1.78 16.47 24.12
CA ARG A 424 1.71 17.93 24.00
C ARG A 424 0.37 18.40 23.43
N ARG A 425 -0.14 17.70 22.40
CA ARG A 425 -1.42 18.05 21.79
C ARG A 425 -2.61 17.76 22.72
N LEU A 426 -2.53 16.69 23.49
CA LEU A 426 -3.48 16.37 24.55
C LEU A 426 -3.51 17.47 25.62
N PHE A 427 -2.36 17.91 26.11
CA PHE A 427 -2.27 18.99 27.10
C PHE A 427 -2.75 20.35 26.57
N SER A 428 -2.80 20.56 25.25
CA SER A 428 -3.34 21.78 24.63
C SER A 428 -4.84 21.71 24.31
N SER A 429 -5.52 20.59 24.58
CA SER A 429 -6.94 20.41 24.28
C SER A 429 -7.82 21.00 25.38
N LYS A 430 -8.88 21.73 24.97
CA LYS A 430 -9.69 22.57 25.88
C LYS A 430 -10.45 21.77 26.94
N GLY A 431 -10.69 20.48 26.71
CA GLY A 431 -11.39 19.60 27.65
C GLY A 431 -10.49 18.93 28.71
N PHE A 432 -9.16 19.10 28.63
CA PHE A 432 -8.21 18.33 29.43
C PHE A 432 -7.47 19.16 30.51
N GLU A 433 -7.48 20.49 30.41
CA GLU A 433 -6.87 21.38 31.42
C GLU A 433 -7.51 21.19 32.81
N ASP A 434 -8.84 21.08 32.89
CA ASP A 434 -9.56 21.00 34.18
C ASP A 434 -9.52 19.61 34.86
N SER A 435 -9.35 18.53 34.09
CA SER A 435 -9.34 17.16 34.62
C SER A 435 -7.95 16.71 35.06
N PHE A 436 -6.89 17.15 34.39
CA PHE A 436 -5.52 16.75 34.74
C PHE A 436 -4.94 17.57 35.90
N LEU A 437 -5.34 18.84 36.05
CA LEU A 437 -5.01 19.66 37.24
C LEU A 437 -5.61 19.11 38.54
N LYS A 438 -6.60 18.21 38.47
CA LYS A 438 -7.17 17.52 39.63
C LYS A 438 -6.49 16.20 39.98
N LEU A 439 -5.63 15.69 39.09
CA LEU A 439 -4.95 14.39 39.22
C LEU A 439 -3.46 14.52 39.59
N GLY A 440 -2.96 15.74 39.79
CA GLY A 440 -1.59 16.05 40.21
C GLY A 440 -1.56 16.81 41.52
#